data_AF-A0A3M1PHW7-F1
#
_entry.id   AF-A0A3M1PHW7-F1
#
_cell.length_a   1.000
_cell.length_b   1.000
_cell.length_c   1.000
_cell.angle_alpha   90.00
_cell.angle_beta   90.00
_cell.angle_gamma   90.00
#
_symmetry.space_group_name_H-M   'P 1'
#
loop_
_entity.id
_entity.type
_entity.pdbx_description
1 polymer ?
#
loop_
_entity_poly.entity_id
_entity_poly.type
_entity_poly.pdbx_seq_one_letter_code
_entity_poly.pdbx_strand_id
1 'polypeptide(L)'
;SRAVALGPQVVAVAVPWEGLAAVRLLTAALRAGLVVRASDEPFVVNGRSFPAGSLVLPLRPGDRDARERLAGLLASSHAPFAALPSSWVDAGPSFGSRKTLTVPPPRVWLAWDEPTRPTSAGGLRMIVERRFGWPVVPVRVKRLQNLDLSRADVLLLPDGRYGESLDADFAARLKAWVRNGGVVVGFAGALDWLASEDVGLLPSQDELDKAGAGEQAEADGKEEGAAAGPEREPVIADEKAYRARIGVGRPRPPLAAGALMTAFVMQDHWLAPGLKPVVYPLAMLKRLWRPLTVEEGWNVIRYAPAARQPASGVIWPRAAELAAFHPYAMIAPLGGGFVIAVTEDQPARAYQDGLDMLIANAIFRAPQHSRRLR
;
A
#
# COMPACT_ATOMS: atom_id res chain seq x y z
N SER A 1 -6.68 5.48 33.80
CA SER A 1 -7.50 5.31 32.59
C SER A 1 -8.92 5.80 32.90
N ARG A 2 -9.63 6.35 31.91
CA ARG A 2 -11.05 6.70 32.09
C ARG A 2 -11.86 5.40 32.03
N ALA A 3 -12.63 5.09 33.07
CA ALA A 3 -13.51 3.92 33.05
C ALA A 3 -14.57 4.11 31.95
N VAL A 4 -14.65 3.15 31.02
CA VAL A 4 -15.70 3.10 29.99
C VAL A 4 -16.71 2.04 30.42
N ALA A 5 -17.99 2.37 30.41
CA ALA A 5 -19.08 1.43 30.69
C ALA A 5 -20.09 1.48 29.53
N LEU A 6 -20.41 0.31 28.96
CA LEU A 6 -21.37 0.17 27.86
C LEU A 6 -22.67 -0.41 28.41
N GLY A 7 -23.64 0.46 28.72
CA GLY A 7 -24.94 0.08 29.27
C GLY A 7 -25.76 -0.83 28.32
N PRO A 8 -26.76 -1.56 28.83
CA PRO A 8 -27.54 -2.54 28.07
C PRO A 8 -28.25 -1.96 26.84
N GLN A 9 -28.59 -0.67 26.87
CA GLN A 9 -29.22 0.07 25.78
C GLN A 9 -28.28 0.31 24.59
N VAL A 10 -26.97 0.18 24.76
CA VAL A 10 -26.01 0.37 23.65
C VAL A 10 -26.09 -0.83 22.72
N VAL A 11 -26.42 -0.60 21.45
CA VAL A 11 -26.55 -1.64 20.42
C VAL A 11 -25.34 -1.69 19.47
N ALA A 12 -24.55 -0.62 19.42
CA ALA A 12 -23.29 -0.58 18.67
C ALA A 12 -22.35 0.49 19.23
N VAL A 13 -21.06 0.36 18.91
CA VAL A 13 -20.08 1.44 19.08
C VAL A 13 -19.57 1.84 17.71
N ALA A 14 -19.62 3.14 17.40
CA ALA A 14 -19.05 3.70 16.18
C ALA A 14 -17.73 4.42 16.48
N VAL A 15 -16.73 4.22 15.64
CA VAL A 15 -15.37 4.76 15.79
C VAL A 15 -14.94 5.37 14.46
N PRO A 16 -14.68 6.69 14.39
CA PRO A 16 -14.09 7.30 13.19
C PRO A 16 -12.76 6.63 12.83
N TRP A 17 -12.58 6.31 11.55
CA TRP A 17 -11.37 5.67 11.05
C TRP A 17 -10.26 6.69 10.80
N GLU A 18 -9.71 7.22 11.90
CA GLU A 18 -8.67 8.25 11.85
C GLU A 18 -7.52 7.92 12.82
N GLY A 19 -6.31 7.82 12.26
CA GLY A 19 -5.07 7.65 13.00
C GLY A 19 -4.86 6.27 13.64
N LEU A 20 -3.69 6.10 14.25
CA LEU A 20 -3.24 4.81 14.80
C LEU A 20 -4.09 4.30 15.97
N ALA A 21 -4.77 5.18 16.70
CA ALA A 21 -5.66 4.79 17.79
C ALA A 21 -6.83 3.93 17.29
N ALA A 22 -7.46 4.32 16.17
CA ALA A 22 -8.53 3.55 15.54
C ALA A 22 -8.01 2.21 14.99
N VAL A 23 -6.81 2.19 14.39
CA VAL A 23 -6.18 0.95 13.92
C VAL A 23 -5.90 -0.01 15.07
N ARG A 24 -5.35 0.47 16.19
CA ARG A 24 -5.08 -0.35 17.39
C ARG A 24 -6.37 -0.89 18.02
N LEU A 25 -7.44 -0.10 18.03
CA LEU A 25 -8.74 -0.57 18.50
C LEU A 25 -9.27 -1.67 17.59
N LEU A 26 -9.20 -1.50 16.27
CA LEU A 26 -9.60 -2.52 15.30
C LEU A 26 -8.85 -3.84 15.53
N THR A 27 -7.52 -3.79 15.56
CA THR A 27 -6.69 -5.00 15.68
C THR A 27 -6.92 -5.69 17.02
N ALA A 28 -7.03 -4.94 18.11
CA ALA A 28 -7.32 -5.51 19.43
C ALA A 28 -8.73 -6.14 19.47
N ALA A 29 -9.72 -5.51 18.85
CA ALA A 29 -11.07 -6.07 18.74
C ALA A 29 -11.10 -7.37 17.94
N LEU A 30 -10.42 -7.41 16.79
CA LEU A 30 -10.29 -8.61 15.96
C LEU A 30 -9.59 -9.75 16.71
N ARG A 31 -8.51 -9.45 17.45
CA ARG A 31 -7.80 -10.43 18.28
C ARG A 31 -8.63 -10.95 19.45
N ALA A 32 -9.54 -10.12 19.96
CA ALA A 32 -10.51 -10.51 21.00
C ALA A 32 -11.73 -11.24 20.44
N GLY A 33 -11.78 -11.54 19.13
CA GLY A 33 -12.90 -12.22 18.48
C GLY A 33 -14.16 -11.36 18.34
N LEU A 34 -14.05 -10.04 18.51
CA LEU A 34 -15.18 -9.12 18.34
C LEU A 34 -15.46 -8.90 16.85
N VAL A 35 -16.74 -8.84 16.50
CA VAL A 35 -17.18 -8.48 15.15
C VAL A 35 -16.98 -6.99 14.96
N VAL A 36 -16.25 -6.61 13.92
CA VAL A 36 -16.09 -5.22 13.50
C VAL A 36 -16.55 -5.10 12.06
N ARG A 37 -17.34 -4.08 11.75
CA ARG A 37 -17.70 -3.70 10.39
C ARG A 37 -17.08 -2.35 10.05
N ALA A 38 -16.77 -2.09 8.79
CA ALA A 38 -16.30 -0.81 8.31
C ALA A 38 -17.24 -0.31 7.21
N SER A 39 -17.68 0.96 7.30
CA SER A 39 -18.47 1.59 6.25
C SER A 39 -17.55 2.14 5.16
N ASP A 40 -17.85 1.91 3.88
CA ASP A 40 -17.14 2.52 2.75
C ASP A 40 -17.57 3.96 2.47
N GLU A 41 -18.76 4.34 2.94
CA GLU A 41 -19.33 5.68 2.76
C GLU A 41 -19.54 6.36 4.13
N PRO A 42 -19.54 7.70 4.19
CA PRO A 42 -19.88 8.41 5.41
C PRO A 42 -21.34 8.15 5.82
N PHE A 43 -21.62 8.18 7.12
CA PHE A 43 -22.96 8.00 7.65
C PHE A 43 -23.24 8.91 8.85
N VAL A 44 -24.51 9.15 9.13
CA VAL A 44 -24.98 9.96 10.26
C VAL A 44 -25.87 9.12 11.15
N VAL A 45 -25.60 9.10 12.45
CA VAL A 45 -26.42 8.42 13.46
C VAL A 45 -26.57 9.30 14.69
N ASN A 46 -27.81 9.52 15.13
CA ASN A 46 -28.17 10.41 16.24
C ASN A 46 -27.59 11.81 16.05
N GLY A 47 -27.64 12.35 14.82
CA GLY A 47 -27.10 13.66 14.47
C GLY A 47 -25.57 13.77 14.48
N ARG A 48 -24.82 12.66 14.70
CA ARG A 48 -23.35 12.65 14.64
C ARG A 48 -22.89 12.05 13.32
N SER A 49 -21.99 12.76 12.63
CA SER A 49 -21.40 12.30 11.37
C SER A 49 -20.15 11.45 11.60
N PHE A 50 -20.02 10.39 10.82
CA PHE A 50 -18.89 9.48 10.78
C PHE A 50 -18.34 9.44 9.36
N PRO A 51 -17.03 9.70 9.16
CA PRO A 51 -16.43 9.69 7.82
C PRO A 51 -16.43 8.27 7.21
N ALA A 52 -16.19 8.19 5.91
CA ALA A 52 -15.89 6.92 5.25
C ALA A 52 -14.76 6.17 5.99
N GLY A 53 -14.83 4.85 5.99
CA GLY A 53 -13.95 3.95 6.74
C GLY A 53 -14.37 3.68 8.18
N SER A 54 -15.25 4.50 8.77
CA SER A 54 -15.62 4.39 10.18
C SER A 54 -16.05 2.98 10.56
N LEU A 55 -15.57 2.54 11.73
CA LEU A 55 -15.84 1.23 12.26
C LEU A 55 -17.15 1.22 13.02
N VAL A 56 -17.88 0.13 12.91
CA VAL A 56 -19.10 -0.17 13.65
C VAL A 56 -18.91 -1.51 14.34
N LEU A 57 -18.92 -1.52 15.66
CA LEU A 57 -18.82 -2.70 16.50
C LEU A 57 -20.21 -3.01 17.06
N PRO A 58 -20.99 -3.90 16.40
CA PRO A 58 -22.32 -4.24 16.88
C PRO A 58 -22.24 -5.00 18.20
N LEU A 59 -23.15 -4.68 19.12
CA LEU A 59 -23.29 -5.35 20.41
C LEU A 59 -24.63 -6.07 20.45
N ARG A 60 -24.58 -7.38 20.68
CA ARG A 60 -25.81 -8.17 20.83
C ARG A 60 -26.46 -7.86 22.19
N PRO A 61 -27.80 -7.82 22.27
CA PRO A 61 -28.50 -7.77 23.55
C PRO A 61 -28.08 -8.97 24.43
N GLY A 62 -27.77 -8.72 25.70
CA GLY A 62 -27.41 -9.76 26.68
C GLY A 62 -25.95 -10.27 26.62
N ASP A 63 -25.16 -9.92 25.60
CA ASP A 63 -23.75 -10.34 25.49
C ASP A 63 -22.84 -9.49 26.40
N ARG A 64 -22.81 -9.84 27.68
CA ARG A 64 -22.02 -9.11 28.71
C ARG A 64 -20.53 -9.21 28.47
N ASP A 65 -20.05 -10.38 28.05
CA ASP A 65 -18.62 -10.64 27.81
C ASP A 65 -18.08 -9.80 26.65
N ALA A 66 -18.78 -9.74 25.51
CA ALA A 66 -18.38 -8.84 24.41
C ALA A 66 -18.38 -7.36 24.82
N ARG A 67 -19.36 -6.93 25.63
CA ARG A 67 -19.45 -5.55 26.15
C ARG A 67 -18.28 -5.22 27.08
N GLU A 68 -17.95 -6.09 28.02
CA GLU A 68 -16.85 -5.90 28.96
C GLU A 68 -15.50 -5.88 28.24
N ARG A 69 -15.26 -6.81 27.32
CA ARG A 69 -14.07 -6.80 26.45
C ARG A 69 -13.97 -5.50 25.67
N LEU A 70 -15.03 -5.09 24.97
CA LEU A 70 -15.02 -3.86 24.18
C LEU A 70 -14.80 -2.63 25.05
N ALA A 71 -15.44 -2.54 26.22
CA ALA A 71 -15.25 -1.43 27.15
C ALA A 71 -13.79 -1.31 27.61
N GLY A 72 -13.13 -2.44 27.91
CA GLY A 72 -11.70 -2.47 28.23
C GLY A 72 -10.83 -1.96 27.08
N LEU A 73 -11.11 -2.40 25.85
CA LEU A 73 -10.37 -1.97 24.65
C LEU A 73 -10.56 -0.48 24.32
N LEU A 74 -11.77 0.05 24.50
CA LEU A 74 -12.05 1.47 24.33
C LEU A 74 -11.28 2.31 25.36
N ALA A 75 -11.20 1.84 26.60
CA ALA A 75 -10.46 2.52 27.67
C ALA A 75 -8.94 2.56 27.41
N SER A 76 -8.37 1.55 26.75
CA SER A 76 -6.93 1.47 26.46
C SER A 76 -6.51 2.06 25.11
N SER A 77 -7.41 2.13 24.12
CA SER A 77 -7.07 2.55 22.75
C SER A 77 -6.99 4.07 22.57
N HIS A 78 -7.66 4.84 23.43
CA HIS A 78 -7.82 6.29 23.30
C HIS A 78 -8.46 6.75 21.97
N ALA A 79 -9.03 5.83 21.20
CA ALA A 79 -9.73 6.17 19.96
C ALA A 79 -11.02 6.94 20.28
N PRO A 80 -11.37 8.00 19.52
CA PRO A 80 -12.66 8.64 19.66
C PRO A 80 -13.77 7.64 19.30
N PHE A 81 -14.83 7.58 20.10
CA PHE A 81 -15.95 6.67 19.84
C PHE A 81 -17.29 7.27 20.26
N ALA A 82 -18.37 6.67 19.75
CA ALA A 82 -19.73 6.92 20.16
C ALA A 82 -20.42 5.60 20.50
N ALA A 83 -20.96 5.50 21.71
CA ALA A 83 -21.89 4.43 22.07
C ALA A 83 -23.27 4.78 21.51
N LEU A 84 -23.81 3.90 20.67
CA LEU A 84 -25.06 4.14 19.93
C LEU A 84 -26.21 3.35 20.58
N PRO A 85 -27.31 4.00 20.98
CA PRO A 85 -28.49 3.32 21.51
C PRO A 85 -29.39 2.71 20.42
N SER A 86 -29.16 3.07 19.16
CA SER A 86 -29.91 2.58 18.00
C SER A 86 -28.97 2.23 16.85
N SER A 87 -29.38 1.27 16.03
CA SER A 87 -28.72 0.92 14.76
C SER A 87 -29.36 1.61 13.55
N TRP A 88 -30.38 2.44 13.79
CA TRP A 88 -31.01 3.27 12.78
C TRP A 88 -30.06 4.39 12.36
N VAL A 89 -29.87 4.52 11.04
CA VAL A 89 -28.98 5.50 10.42
C VAL A 89 -29.84 6.64 9.88
N ASP A 90 -29.49 7.88 10.21
CA ASP A 90 -30.20 9.09 9.78
C ASP A 90 -29.90 9.39 8.30
N ALA A 91 -28.65 9.19 7.87
CA ALA A 91 -28.20 9.35 6.49
C ALA A 91 -26.99 8.46 6.17
N GLY A 92 -26.86 8.00 4.92
CA GLY A 92 -25.80 7.09 4.48
C GLY A 92 -26.16 5.61 4.64
N PRO A 93 -25.18 4.69 4.50
CA PRO A 93 -25.44 3.27 4.53
C PRO A 93 -25.85 2.77 5.91
N SER A 94 -26.84 1.85 5.95
CA SER A 94 -27.18 1.14 7.18
C SER A 94 -26.05 0.21 7.62
N PHE A 95 -26.04 -0.17 8.90
CA PHE A 95 -25.03 -1.09 9.43
C PHE A 95 -25.08 -2.47 8.77
N GLY A 96 -26.23 -2.87 8.20
CA GLY A 96 -26.42 -4.13 7.48
C GLY A 96 -26.14 -4.07 5.98
N SER A 97 -25.89 -2.89 5.41
CA SER A 97 -25.79 -2.70 3.97
C SER A 97 -24.57 -3.39 3.35
N ARG A 98 -24.59 -3.56 2.02
CA ARG A 98 -23.44 -4.01 1.22
C ARG A 98 -22.25 -3.03 1.21
N LYS A 99 -22.46 -1.81 1.73
CA LYS A 99 -21.45 -0.77 1.90
C LYS A 99 -20.85 -0.75 3.32
N THR A 100 -21.34 -1.61 4.21
CA THR A 100 -20.84 -1.79 5.58
C THR A 100 -20.32 -3.21 5.74
N LEU A 101 -19.06 -3.42 5.41
CA LEU A 101 -18.45 -4.75 5.28
C LEU A 101 -17.85 -5.21 6.61
N THR A 102 -17.99 -6.49 6.93
CA THR A 102 -17.28 -7.09 8.07
C THR A 102 -15.78 -7.08 7.80
N VAL A 103 -14.98 -6.68 8.79
CA VAL A 103 -13.52 -6.76 8.75
C VAL A 103 -13.12 -8.19 9.12
N PRO A 104 -12.59 -9.01 8.20
CA PRO A 104 -12.05 -10.31 8.56
C PRO A 104 -10.73 -10.13 9.31
N PRO A 105 -10.31 -11.07 10.18
CA PRO A 105 -8.97 -11.09 10.77
C PRO A 105 -7.94 -11.60 9.73
N PRO A 106 -7.15 -10.73 9.07
CA PRO A 106 -6.35 -11.15 7.92
C PRO A 106 -5.12 -11.96 8.35
N ARG A 107 -4.82 -13.06 7.66
CA ARG A 107 -3.54 -13.75 7.75
C ARG A 107 -2.54 -13.05 6.86
N VAL A 108 -1.56 -12.38 7.47
CA VAL A 108 -0.60 -11.53 6.76
C VAL A 108 0.75 -12.23 6.68
N TRP A 109 1.25 -12.42 5.46
CA TRP A 109 2.63 -12.82 5.20
C TRP A 109 3.46 -11.62 4.80
N LEU A 110 4.69 -11.58 5.30
CA LEU A 110 5.68 -10.56 4.98
C LEU A 110 6.88 -11.25 4.33
N ALA A 111 7.19 -10.89 3.09
CA ALA A 111 8.45 -11.30 2.47
C ALA A 111 9.62 -10.79 3.33
N TRP A 112 10.54 -11.70 3.62
CA TRP A 112 11.64 -11.48 4.56
C TRP A 112 12.94 -12.04 3.98
N ASP A 113 14.08 -11.58 4.52
CA ASP A 113 15.42 -11.99 4.10
C ASP A 113 15.77 -11.53 2.68
N GLU A 114 16.88 -11.99 2.11
CA GLU A 114 17.22 -11.74 0.71
C GLU A 114 16.04 -12.10 -0.22
N PRO A 115 15.69 -11.24 -1.21
CA PRO A 115 16.37 -10.01 -1.66
C PRO A 115 15.75 -8.71 -1.10
N THR A 116 15.01 -8.80 0.02
CA THR A 116 14.38 -7.62 0.64
C THR A 116 15.43 -6.66 1.21
N ARG A 117 15.13 -5.36 1.19
CA ARG A 117 15.93 -4.36 1.89
C ARG A 117 15.61 -4.39 3.38
N PRO A 118 16.61 -4.56 4.26
CA PRO A 118 16.37 -4.69 5.71
C PRO A 118 15.62 -3.51 6.33
N THR A 119 15.86 -2.29 5.85
CA THR A 119 15.18 -1.08 6.35
C THR A 119 13.71 -1.01 5.98
N SER A 120 13.33 -1.59 4.84
CA SER A 120 11.96 -1.69 4.37
C SER A 120 11.23 -2.82 5.10
N ALA A 121 11.79 -4.04 5.07
CA ALA A 121 11.19 -5.20 5.71
C ALA A 121 11.06 -5.04 7.23
N GLY A 122 12.12 -4.56 7.90
CA GLY A 122 12.10 -4.30 9.34
C GLY A 122 11.15 -3.18 9.72
N GLY A 123 11.10 -2.09 8.93
CA GLY A 123 10.17 -0.98 9.14
C GLY A 123 8.71 -1.42 8.99
N LEU A 124 8.40 -2.17 7.92
CA LEU A 124 7.05 -2.68 7.67
C LEU A 124 6.59 -3.63 8.78
N ARG A 125 7.47 -4.55 9.21
CA ARG A 125 7.19 -5.42 10.35
C ARG A 125 6.92 -4.63 11.63
N MET A 126 7.73 -3.61 11.91
CA MET A 126 7.55 -2.75 13.08
C MET A 126 6.21 -2.01 13.03
N ILE A 127 5.84 -1.42 11.89
CA ILE A 127 4.55 -0.75 11.70
C ILE A 127 3.42 -1.73 12.02
N VAL A 128 3.40 -2.93 11.41
CA VAL A 128 2.28 -3.86 11.59
C VAL A 128 2.26 -4.47 12.99
N GLU A 129 3.37 -4.97 13.51
CA GLU A 129 3.40 -5.66 14.81
C GLU A 129 3.35 -4.69 15.99
N ARG A 130 4.04 -3.54 15.92
CA ARG A 130 4.20 -2.60 17.05
C ARG A 130 3.26 -1.41 16.98
N ARG A 131 3.05 -0.82 15.80
CA ARG A 131 2.12 0.32 15.68
C ARG A 131 0.69 -0.17 15.60
N PHE A 132 0.38 -1.14 14.74
CA PHE A 132 -0.97 -1.66 14.61
C PHE A 132 -1.31 -2.71 15.66
N GLY A 133 -0.32 -3.49 16.14
CA GLY A 133 -0.57 -4.56 17.11
C GLY A 133 -1.09 -5.85 16.48
N TRP A 134 -0.82 -6.06 15.19
CA TRP A 134 -1.26 -7.23 14.43
C TRP A 134 -0.10 -8.17 14.11
N PRO A 135 -0.25 -9.50 14.27
CA PRO A 135 0.82 -10.44 13.95
C PRO A 135 1.04 -10.53 12.43
N VAL A 136 2.31 -10.63 12.03
CA VAL A 136 2.69 -11.00 10.66
C VAL A 136 3.56 -12.26 10.69
N VAL A 137 3.46 -13.08 9.65
CA VAL A 137 4.36 -14.22 9.48
C VAL A 137 5.49 -13.79 8.53
N PRO A 138 6.72 -13.55 9.01
CA PRO A 138 7.85 -13.32 8.14
C PRO A 138 8.20 -14.62 7.40
N VAL A 139 8.23 -14.57 6.07
CA VAL A 139 8.54 -15.71 5.21
C VAL A 139 9.75 -15.38 4.36
N ARG A 140 10.81 -16.17 4.50
CA ARG A 140 12.00 -16.03 3.65
C ARG A 140 11.62 -16.17 2.18
N VAL A 141 12.10 -15.28 1.30
CA VAL A 141 11.71 -15.30 -0.12
C VAL A 141 12.06 -16.64 -0.78
N LYS A 142 13.22 -17.22 -0.47
CA LYS A 142 13.60 -18.59 -0.93
C LYS A 142 12.59 -19.68 -0.53
N ARG A 143 11.82 -19.48 0.55
CA ARG A 143 10.77 -20.42 1.00
C ARG A 143 9.41 -20.11 0.41
N LEU A 144 9.12 -18.84 0.08
CA LEU A 144 7.87 -18.43 -0.59
C LEU A 144 7.64 -19.26 -1.85
N GLN A 145 8.70 -19.55 -2.60
CA GLN A 145 8.68 -20.36 -3.82
C GLN A 145 8.04 -21.74 -3.64
N ASN A 146 8.00 -22.34 -2.45
CA ASN A 146 7.43 -23.68 -2.27
C ASN A 146 6.25 -23.72 -1.30
N LEU A 147 5.82 -22.56 -0.80
CA LEU A 147 4.72 -22.49 0.14
C LEU A 147 3.36 -22.38 -0.57
N ASP A 148 2.35 -22.93 0.10
CA ASP A 148 0.96 -22.78 -0.28
C ASP A 148 0.45 -21.39 0.12
N LEU A 149 0.30 -20.52 -0.89
CA LEU A 149 -0.21 -19.15 -0.73
C LEU A 149 -1.65 -19.12 -0.15
N SER A 150 -2.40 -20.23 -0.18
CA SER A 150 -3.73 -20.30 0.44
C SER A 150 -3.69 -20.06 1.96
N ARG A 151 -2.52 -20.14 2.60
CA ARG A 151 -2.34 -19.91 4.03
C ARG A 151 -2.28 -18.44 4.44
N ALA A 152 -2.23 -17.52 3.48
CA ALA A 152 -2.25 -16.07 3.69
C ALA A 152 -3.40 -15.43 2.92
N ASP A 153 -3.89 -14.30 3.41
CA ASP A 153 -4.88 -13.46 2.73
C ASP A 153 -4.21 -12.22 2.12
N VAL A 154 -3.13 -11.74 2.76
CA VAL A 154 -2.32 -10.60 2.31
C VAL A 154 -0.85 -11.01 2.27
N LEU A 155 -0.18 -10.71 1.15
CA LEU A 155 1.27 -10.84 0.97
C LEU A 155 1.90 -9.45 0.83
N LEU A 156 2.75 -9.09 1.78
CA LEU A 156 3.50 -7.85 1.78
C LEU A 156 4.88 -8.08 1.16
N LEU A 157 5.23 -7.28 0.15
CA LEU A 157 6.52 -7.29 -0.55
C LEU A 157 7.23 -5.94 -0.33
N PRO A 158 8.11 -5.85 0.69
CA PRO A 158 8.95 -4.67 0.93
C PRO A 158 9.87 -4.35 -0.27
N ASP A 159 10.51 -3.18 -0.25
CA ASP A 159 11.53 -2.81 -1.26
C ASP A 159 12.58 -3.93 -1.37
N GLY A 160 12.94 -4.31 -2.59
CA GLY A 160 13.81 -5.45 -2.88
C GLY A 160 13.85 -5.77 -4.37
N ARG A 161 14.73 -6.69 -4.77
CA ARG A 161 14.87 -7.15 -6.17
C ARG A 161 14.45 -8.59 -6.31
N TYR A 162 13.19 -8.82 -6.67
CA TYR A 162 12.61 -10.18 -6.60
C TYR A 162 12.81 -11.03 -7.86
N GLY A 163 13.13 -10.42 -9.02
CA GLY A 163 13.21 -11.13 -10.30
C GLY A 163 14.20 -12.29 -10.35
N GLU A 164 15.30 -12.20 -9.61
CA GLU A 164 16.30 -13.27 -9.54
C GLU A 164 15.94 -14.37 -8.52
N SER A 165 15.01 -14.09 -7.60
CA SER A 165 14.68 -14.97 -6.47
C SER A 165 13.36 -15.70 -6.61
N LEU A 166 12.48 -15.27 -7.52
CA LEU A 166 11.15 -15.82 -7.73
C LEU A 166 10.96 -16.12 -9.22
N ASP A 167 10.77 -17.40 -9.52
CA ASP A 167 10.65 -17.90 -10.89
C ASP A 167 9.25 -17.68 -11.50
N ALA A 168 9.14 -18.01 -12.79
CA ALA A 168 7.90 -17.93 -13.55
C ALA A 168 6.79 -18.82 -12.96
N ASP A 169 7.13 -19.98 -12.39
CA ASP A 169 6.18 -20.90 -11.76
C ASP A 169 5.55 -20.30 -10.50
N PHE A 170 6.35 -19.65 -9.66
CA PHE A 170 5.84 -18.87 -8.54
C PHE A 170 4.99 -17.70 -9.02
N ALA A 171 5.44 -16.96 -10.04
CA ALA A 171 4.67 -15.85 -10.60
C ALA A 171 3.28 -16.29 -11.10
N ALA A 172 3.19 -17.44 -11.79
CA ALA A 172 1.93 -18.01 -12.24
C ALA A 172 1.01 -18.40 -11.08
N ARG A 173 1.54 -19.02 -10.02
CA ARG A 173 0.76 -19.34 -8.81
C ARG A 173 0.33 -18.09 -8.05
N LEU A 174 1.18 -17.07 -7.99
CA LEU A 174 0.84 -15.79 -7.38
C LEU A 174 -0.30 -15.11 -8.15
N LYS A 175 -0.24 -15.05 -9.49
CA LYS A 175 -1.34 -14.58 -10.34
C LYS A 175 -2.65 -15.31 -10.05
N ALA A 176 -2.60 -16.65 -10.00
CA ALA A 176 -3.78 -17.46 -9.70
C ALA A 176 -4.33 -17.18 -8.28
N TRP A 177 -3.45 -17.04 -7.30
CA TRP A 177 -3.81 -16.70 -5.92
C TRP A 177 -4.49 -15.34 -5.81
N VAL A 178 -3.95 -14.29 -6.47
CA VAL A 178 -4.58 -12.97 -6.54
C VAL A 178 -5.94 -13.05 -7.23
N ARG A 179 -6.05 -13.74 -8.38
CA ARG A 179 -7.34 -13.97 -9.07
C ARG A 179 -8.39 -14.61 -8.16
N ASN A 180 -7.97 -15.44 -7.21
CA ASN A 180 -8.83 -16.09 -6.22
C ASN A 180 -9.05 -15.24 -4.95
N GLY A 181 -8.69 -13.96 -4.97
CA GLY A 181 -8.94 -13.01 -3.88
C GLY A 181 -7.79 -12.83 -2.89
N GLY A 182 -6.59 -13.27 -3.22
CA GLY A 182 -5.38 -12.82 -2.53
C GLY A 182 -5.08 -11.34 -2.76
N VAL A 183 -4.44 -10.69 -1.80
CA VAL A 183 -4.00 -9.30 -1.90
C VAL A 183 -2.47 -9.23 -1.84
N VAL A 184 -1.83 -8.70 -2.89
CA VAL A 184 -0.40 -8.36 -2.86
C VAL A 184 -0.24 -6.88 -2.59
N VAL A 185 0.67 -6.50 -1.70
CA VAL A 185 1.05 -5.10 -1.45
C VAL A 185 2.55 -4.97 -1.69
N GLY A 186 2.94 -4.27 -2.76
CA GLY A 186 4.34 -4.05 -3.12
C GLY A 186 4.81 -2.62 -2.83
N PHE A 187 6.07 -2.50 -2.43
CA PHE A 187 6.72 -1.21 -2.15
C PHE A 187 7.98 -1.03 -3.00
N ALA A 188 8.16 0.17 -3.55
CA ALA A 188 9.36 0.60 -4.29
C ALA A 188 9.87 -0.44 -5.30
N GLY A 189 11.04 -1.04 -5.10
CA GLY A 189 11.64 -1.99 -6.03
C GLY A 189 10.89 -3.31 -6.20
N ALA A 190 10.00 -3.67 -5.29
CA ALA A 190 9.11 -4.82 -5.49
C ALA A 190 8.24 -4.67 -6.74
N LEU A 191 7.93 -3.42 -7.11
CA LEU A 191 7.08 -3.10 -8.25
C LEU A 191 7.74 -3.47 -9.59
N ASP A 192 9.07 -3.42 -9.69
CA ASP A 192 9.81 -3.83 -10.90
C ASP A 192 9.46 -5.27 -11.28
N TRP A 193 9.47 -6.15 -10.29
CA TRP A 193 9.13 -7.55 -10.48
C TRP A 193 7.64 -7.71 -10.76
N LEU A 194 6.74 -7.05 -10.00
CA LEU A 194 5.29 -7.16 -10.19
C LEU A 194 4.82 -6.65 -11.58
N ALA A 195 5.52 -5.67 -12.14
CA ALA A 195 5.22 -5.06 -13.44
C ALA A 195 5.96 -5.70 -14.62
N SER A 196 6.96 -6.55 -14.36
CA SER A 196 7.71 -7.24 -15.42
C SER A 196 6.80 -8.05 -16.32
N GLU A 197 7.16 -8.21 -17.60
CA GLU A 197 6.32 -8.91 -18.58
C GLU A 197 6.04 -10.37 -18.17
N ASP A 198 7.04 -11.04 -17.56
CA ASP A 198 6.91 -12.40 -17.03
C ASP A 198 5.84 -12.49 -15.92
N VAL A 199 5.78 -11.47 -15.05
CA VAL A 199 4.93 -11.46 -13.86
C VAL A 199 3.60 -10.74 -14.07
N GLY A 200 3.49 -9.77 -14.98
CA GLY A 200 2.24 -9.12 -15.43
C GLY A 200 1.14 -8.93 -14.37
N LEU A 201 1.49 -8.61 -13.13
CA LEU A 201 0.55 -8.46 -12.00
C LEU A 201 0.15 -7.00 -11.84
N LEU A 202 1.08 -6.08 -12.08
CA LEU A 202 0.88 -4.64 -12.06
C LEU A 202 0.85 -4.12 -13.50
N PRO A 203 -0.29 -3.63 -14.03
CA PRO A 203 -0.40 -3.06 -15.37
C PRO A 203 0.14 -1.61 -15.41
N SER A 204 1.39 -1.44 -14.98
CA SER A 204 2.15 -0.18 -15.02
C SER A 204 3.58 -0.51 -15.43
N GLN A 205 4.39 0.51 -15.70
CA GLN A 205 5.78 0.36 -16.12
C GLN A 205 6.58 1.57 -15.65
N ASP A 206 7.87 1.37 -15.39
CA ASP A 206 8.77 2.50 -15.15
C ASP A 206 9.05 3.24 -16.47
N GLU A 207 8.66 4.50 -16.53
CA GLU A 207 8.85 5.37 -17.68
C GLU A 207 10.30 5.89 -17.77
N LEU A 208 11.05 5.88 -16.67
CA LEU A 208 12.47 6.28 -16.69
C LEU A 208 13.34 5.28 -17.42
N ASP A 209 13.01 3.98 -17.38
CA ASP A 209 13.77 2.94 -18.06
C ASP A 209 13.47 2.91 -19.58
N LYS A 210 12.24 3.21 -20.00
CA LYS A 210 11.89 3.32 -21.44
C LYS A 210 12.47 4.56 -22.11
N ALA A 211 12.66 5.66 -21.38
CA ALA A 211 13.34 6.84 -21.89
C ALA A 211 14.80 6.59 -22.28
N GLY A 212 15.45 5.54 -21.74
CA GLY A 212 16.78 5.07 -22.16
C GLY A 212 16.74 4.05 -23.31
N ALA A 213 15.75 3.14 -23.31
CA ALA A 213 15.68 2.05 -24.30
C ALA A 213 15.25 2.51 -25.72
N GLY A 214 14.44 3.56 -25.84
CA GLY A 214 13.95 4.05 -27.14
C GLY A 214 15.05 4.62 -28.05
N GLU A 215 16.13 5.15 -27.49
CA GLU A 215 17.29 5.67 -28.26
C GLU A 215 18.35 4.58 -28.51
N GLN A 216 18.40 3.52 -27.69
CA GLN A 216 19.24 2.34 -27.94
C GLN A 216 18.77 1.52 -29.15
N ALA A 217 17.45 1.44 -29.38
CA ALA A 217 16.91 0.82 -30.59
C ALA A 217 17.20 1.60 -31.88
N GLU A 218 17.43 2.92 -31.80
CA GLU A 218 17.90 3.73 -32.93
C GLU A 218 19.43 3.68 -33.11
N ALA A 219 20.18 3.33 -32.07
CA ALA A 219 21.65 3.20 -32.10
C ALA A 219 22.14 1.79 -32.46
N ASP A 220 21.41 0.72 -32.09
CA ASP A 220 21.77 -0.68 -32.37
C ASP A 220 21.34 -1.17 -33.77
N GLY A 221 20.88 -0.26 -34.63
CA GLY A 221 20.67 -0.53 -36.05
C GLY A 221 21.97 -0.63 -36.85
N LYS A 222 22.95 -1.45 -36.43
CA LYS A 222 23.92 -2.15 -37.29
C LYS A 222 24.90 -3.04 -36.52
N GLU A 223 24.94 -4.29 -37.01
CA GLU A 223 25.99 -5.32 -36.94
C GLU A 223 25.96 -6.34 -35.79
N GLU A 224 25.57 -7.55 -36.19
CA GLU A 224 25.87 -8.83 -35.54
C GLU A 224 27.38 -9.08 -35.48
N GLY A 225 27.87 -9.68 -34.39
CA GLY A 225 29.03 -10.56 -34.46
C GLY A 225 30.01 -10.54 -33.28
N ALA A 226 30.13 -11.72 -32.66
CA ALA A 226 31.29 -12.26 -31.94
C ALA A 226 31.55 -11.86 -30.47
N ALA A 227 31.61 -12.90 -29.64
CA ALA A 227 32.07 -12.89 -28.27
C ALA A 227 33.57 -12.60 -28.16
N ALA A 228 33.96 -11.75 -27.20
CA ALA A 228 35.35 -11.57 -26.77
C ALA A 228 35.42 -11.51 -25.23
N GLY A 229 36.51 -12.07 -24.67
CA GLY A 229 36.78 -12.16 -23.23
C GLY A 229 37.02 -10.79 -22.55
N PRO A 230 37.53 -10.75 -21.30
CA PRO A 230 37.55 -9.53 -20.51
C PRO A 230 38.60 -8.56 -21.05
N GLU A 231 38.20 -7.69 -21.97
CA GLU A 231 39.02 -6.61 -22.48
C GLU A 231 39.23 -5.57 -21.37
N ARG A 232 40.49 -5.24 -21.09
CA ARG A 232 40.85 -4.06 -20.30
C ARG A 232 40.21 -2.85 -20.95
N GLU A 233 39.42 -2.09 -20.19
CA GLU A 233 38.79 -0.89 -20.71
C GLU A 233 39.83 0.02 -21.40
N PRO A 234 39.60 0.44 -22.66
CA PRO A 234 40.56 1.24 -23.40
C PRO A 234 40.75 2.60 -22.72
N VAL A 235 41.99 3.09 -22.75
CA VAL A 235 42.38 4.40 -22.24
C VAL A 235 41.60 5.48 -22.99
N ILE A 236 40.95 6.38 -22.25
CA ILE A 236 40.26 7.53 -22.84
C ILE A 236 41.33 8.50 -23.37
N ALA A 237 41.57 8.45 -24.68
CA ALA A 237 42.71 9.11 -25.32
C ALA A 237 42.55 10.63 -25.49
N ASP A 238 41.32 11.13 -25.61
CA ASP A 238 41.05 12.55 -25.81
C ASP A 238 39.65 12.97 -25.27
N GLU A 239 39.40 14.27 -25.24
CA GLU A 239 38.14 14.83 -24.75
C GLU A 239 36.95 14.43 -25.62
N LYS A 240 37.16 14.09 -26.90
CA LYS A 240 36.09 13.61 -27.79
C LYS A 240 35.69 12.18 -27.43
N ALA A 241 36.66 11.31 -27.13
CA ALA A 241 36.45 9.96 -26.63
C ALA A 241 35.83 9.98 -25.23
N TYR A 242 36.23 10.92 -24.36
CA TYR A 242 35.57 11.19 -23.09
C TYR A 242 34.11 11.58 -23.30
N ARG A 243 33.84 12.58 -24.16
CA ARG A 243 32.50 13.09 -24.48
C ARG A 243 31.60 12.07 -25.16
N ALA A 244 32.16 11.19 -25.99
CA ALA A 244 31.46 10.07 -26.60
C ALA A 244 31.13 8.98 -25.56
N ARG A 245 32.05 8.72 -24.61
CA ARG A 245 31.84 7.75 -23.53
C ARG A 245 30.87 8.23 -22.45
N ILE A 246 30.82 9.53 -22.19
CA ILE A 246 29.74 10.16 -21.39
C ILE A 246 28.54 10.56 -22.26
N GLY A 247 28.51 10.15 -23.54
CA GLY A 247 27.49 10.49 -24.51
C GLY A 247 26.11 10.32 -23.90
N VAL A 248 25.40 11.44 -23.80
CA VAL A 248 24.25 11.56 -22.91
C VAL A 248 23.04 10.90 -23.57
N GLY A 249 22.91 9.57 -23.42
CA GLY A 249 21.56 9.00 -23.36
C GLY A 249 20.81 9.81 -22.31
N ARG A 250 19.61 10.34 -22.65
CA ARG A 250 18.92 11.40 -21.89
C ARG A 250 19.22 11.27 -20.40
N PRO A 251 19.84 12.29 -19.78
CA PRO A 251 20.31 12.15 -18.42
C PRO A 251 19.11 11.75 -17.59
N ARG A 252 19.18 10.59 -16.89
CA ARG A 252 18.23 10.27 -15.83
C ARG A 252 18.16 11.57 -15.02
N PRO A 253 17.01 12.27 -15.01
CA PRO A 253 16.93 13.56 -14.34
C PRO A 253 17.46 13.32 -12.95
N PRO A 254 18.34 14.15 -12.37
CA PRO A 254 18.89 13.87 -11.05
C PRO A 254 17.71 13.69 -10.08
N LEU A 255 17.39 12.42 -9.80
CA LEU A 255 16.20 12.05 -9.06
C LEU A 255 16.42 12.58 -7.66
N ALA A 256 15.39 13.21 -7.10
CA ALA A 256 15.50 14.02 -5.89
C ALA A 256 16.34 13.31 -4.81
N ALA A 257 17.15 14.06 -4.05
CA ALA A 257 17.90 13.53 -2.91
C ALA A 257 16.99 13.14 -1.71
N GLY A 258 15.70 12.94 -1.96
CA GLY A 258 14.62 12.87 -0.99
C GLY A 258 13.98 14.25 -0.80
N ALA A 259 12.71 14.40 -1.22
CA ALA A 259 11.90 15.57 -0.92
C ALA A 259 10.51 15.15 -0.45
N LEU A 260 9.89 15.94 0.43
CA LEU A 260 8.49 15.77 0.76
C LEU A 260 7.66 16.37 -0.38
N MET A 261 7.08 15.50 -1.18
CA MET A 261 6.26 15.88 -2.34
C MET A 261 4.81 16.09 -1.89
N THR A 262 4.12 17.06 -2.47
CA THR A 262 2.67 17.20 -2.30
C THR A 262 1.99 16.11 -3.13
N ALA A 263 1.06 15.36 -2.54
CA ALA A 263 0.25 14.38 -3.25
C ALA A 263 -1.24 14.50 -2.88
N PHE A 264 -2.11 14.26 -3.86
CA PHE A 264 -3.56 14.29 -3.72
C PHE A 264 -4.10 12.87 -3.58
N VAL A 265 -5.06 12.71 -2.67
CA VAL A 265 -5.72 11.44 -2.38
C VAL A 265 -7.13 11.43 -2.97
N MET A 266 -7.47 10.34 -3.65
CA MET A 266 -8.81 10.07 -4.17
C MET A 266 -9.75 9.65 -3.03
N GLN A 267 -10.42 10.62 -2.41
CA GLN A 267 -11.15 10.46 -1.14
C GLN A 267 -12.38 9.53 -1.22
N ASP A 268 -12.93 9.31 -2.40
CA ASP A 268 -14.07 8.44 -2.67
C ASP A 268 -13.69 6.95 -2.81
N HIS A 269 -12.40 6.62 -2.85
CA HIS A 269 -11.94 5.23 -2.91
C HIS A 269 -11.92 4.57 -1.54
N TRP A 270 -12.30 3.29 -1.45
CA TRP A 270 -12.28 2.52 -0.19
C TRP A 270 -10.86 2.30 0.39
N LEU A 271 -9.80 2.54 -0.39
CA LEU A 271 -8.41 2.50 0.09
C LEU A 271 -7.96 3.83 0.73
N ALA A 272 -8.72 4.92 0.56
CA ALA A 272 -8.39 6.25 1.03
C ALA A 272 -8.80 6.62 2.49
N PRO A 273 -9.78 5.98 3.16
CA PRO A 273 -10.22 6.40 4.48
C PRO A 273 -9.10 6.59 5.50
N GLY A 274 -9.18 7.66 6.28
CA GLY A 274 -8.17 8.03 7.28
C GLY A 274 -6.97 8.80 6.72
N LEU A 275 -6.78 8.83 5.40
CA LEU A 275 -5.81 9.73 4.76
C LEU A 275 -6.44 11.10 4.53
N LYS A 276 -5.67 12.16 4.76
CA LYS A 276 -6.11 13.53 4.45
C LYS A 276 -6.17 13.74 2.92
N PRO A 277 -6.99 14.68 2.41
CA PRO A 277 -7.08 14.95 0.96
C PRO A 277 -5.74 15.31 0.30
N VAL A 278 -4.84 15.89 1.07
CA VAL A 278 -3.45 16.18 0.67
C VAL A 278 -2.52 15.49 1.66
N VAL A 279 -1.54 14.75 1.15
CA VAL A 279 -0.50 14.06 1.93
C VAL A 279 0.88 14.42 1.40
N TYR A 280 1.91 14.17 2.21
CA TYR A 280 3.29 14.59 1.93
C TYR A 280 4.27 13.41 1.95
N PRO A 281 4.25 12.53 0.93
CA PRO A 281 5.21 11.44 0.85
C PRO A 281 6.65 11.93 0.66
N LEU A 282 7.60 11.30 1.36
CA LEU A 282 9.02 11.38 1.05
C LEU A 282 9.26 10.61 -0.25
N ALA A 283 9.57 11.34 -1.31
CA ALA A 283 9.85 10.77 -2.61
C ALA A 283 11.35 10.83 -2.90
N MET A 284 11.93 9.67 -3.19
CA MET A 284 13.28 9.58 -3.78
C MET A 284 13.20 9.64 -5.31
N LEU A 285 12.01 9.37 -5.88
CA LEU A 285 11.74 9.35 -7.32
C LEU A 285 12.69 8.44 -8.09
N LYS A 286 13.17 7.36 -7.49
CA LYS A 286 14.09 6.41 -8.17
C LYS A 286 13.50 5.76 -9.41
N ARG A 287 12.17 5.76 -9.50
CA ARG A 287 11.33 5.18 -10.55
C ARG A 287 10.15 6.12 -10.80
N LEU A 288 9.65 6.13 -12.02
CA LEU A 288 8.46 6.90 -12.37
C LEU A 288 7.45 5.97 -13.03
N TRP A 289 6.44 5.57 -12.27
CA TRP A 289 5.48 4.57 -12.71
C TRP A 289 4.36 5.19 -13.54
N ARG A 290 4.12 4.66 -14.74
CA ARG A 290 2.98 5.08 -15.58
C ARG A 290 1.66 5.01 -14.77
N PRO A 291 0.83 6.07 -14.77
CA PRO A 291 -0.51 6.00 -14.18
C PRO A 291 -1.34 4.87 -14.79
N LEU A 292 -2.13 4.19 -13.95
CA LEU A 292 -3.12 3.23 -14.43
C LEU A 292 -4.23 3.96 -15.21
N THR A 293 -4.68 3.36 -16.30
CA THR A 293 -5.93 3.74 -16.96
C THR A 293 -7.14 3.32 -16.12
N VAL A 294 -8.32 3.83 -16.47
CA VAL A 294 -9.59 3.49 -15.77
C VAL A 294 -9.92 2.00 -15.85
N GLU A 295 -9.50 1.31 -16.91
CA GLU A 295 -9.70 -0.14 -17.08
C GLU A 295 -8.70 -0.98 -16.27
N GLU A 296 -7.49 -0.44 -16.06
CA GLU A 296 -6.41 -1.11 -15.34
C GLU A 296 -6.54 -1.00 -13.81
N GLY A 297 -7.20 0.05 -13.31
CA GLY A 297 -7.44 0.23 -11.89
C GLY A 297 -7.52 1.70 -11.48
N TRP A 298 -7.00 2.00 -10.29
CA TRP A 298 -7.10 3.34 -9.69
C TRP A 298 -5.75 3.86 -9.19
N ASN A 299 -5.50 5.15 -9.44
CA ASN A 299 -4.37 5.90 -8.91
C ASN A 299 -4.80 6.62 -7.62
N VAL A 300 -4.90 5.88 -6.51
CA VAL A 300 -5.48 6.34 -5.23
C VAL A 300 -4.76 7.56 -4.66
N ILE A 301 -3.44 7.61 -4.84
CA ILE A 301 -2.62 8.77 -4.45
C ILE A 301 -1.75 9.14 -5.64
N ARG A 302 -1.77 10.41 -6.05
CA ARG A 302 -0.96 10.94 -7.15
C ARG A 302 -0.26 12.23 -6.74
N TYR A 303 0.94 12.47 -7.26
CA TYR A 303 1.66 13.71 -7.01
C TYR A 303 0.90 14.92 -7.59
N ALA A 304 0.95 16.03 -6.87
CA ALA A 304 0.40 17.31 -7.29
C ALA A 304 1.15 17.88 -8.52
N PRO A 305 0.58 18.87 -9.23
CA PRO A 305 1.27 19.56 -10.32
C PRO A 305 2.62 20.12 -9.89
N ALA A 306 3.57 20.24 -10.83
CA ALA A 306 4.93 20.71 -10.56
C ALA A 306 4.99 22.04 -9.79
N ALA A 307 4.06 22.97 -10.06
CA ALA A 307 3.96 24.26 -9.37
C ALA A 307 3.64 24.16 -7.86
N ARG A 308 3.23 22.98 -7.37
CA ARG A 308 2.96 22.70 -5.94
C ARG A 308 4.02 21.77 -5.32
N GLN A 309 5.16 21.61 -6.00
CA GLN A 309 6.26 20.77 -5.54
C GLN A 309 7.51 21.61 -5.26
N PRO A 310 8.35 21.19 -4.29
CA PRO A 310 8.04 20.21 -3.26
C PRO A 310 7.19 20.87 -2.15
N ALA A 311 6.59 20.08 -1.25
CA ALA A 311 6.06 20.63 -0.01
C ALA A 311 7.20 21.04 0.95
N SER A 312 8.30 20.29 0.94
CA SER A 312 9.53 20.58 1.68
C SER A 312 10.72 19.81 1.11
N GLY A 313 11.94 20.31 1.33
CA GLY A 313 13.17 19.76 0.75
C GLY A 313 13.50 20.40 -0.61
N VAL A 314 14.46 19.80 -1.31
CA VAL A 314 14.98 20.31 -2.59
C VAL A 314 14.70 19.30 -3.69
N ILE A 315 14.07 19.75 -4.77
CA ILE A 315 13.85 18.98 -5.99
C ILE A 315 14.20 19.85 -7.19
N TRP A 316 14.77 19.22 -8.22
CA TRP A 316 15.03 19.88 -9.49
C TRP A 316 13.71 20.17 -10.21
N PRO A 317 13.54 21.34 -10.85
CA PRO A 317 12.32 21.68 -11.59
C PRO A 317 11.89 20.59 -12.57
N ARG A 318 12.85 20.02 -13.31
CA ARG A 318 12.59 18.92 -14.24
C ARG A 318 12.06 17.65 -13.57
N ALA A 319 12.55 17.32 -12.38
CA ALA A 319 12.06 16.16 -11.62
C ALA A 319 10.63 16.40 -11.10
N ALA A 320 10.32 17.63 -10.68
CA ALA A 320 8.95 18.01 -10.29
C ALA A 320 7.97 17.96 -11.48
N GLU A 321 8.40 18.39 -12.67
CA GLU A 321 7.63 18.26 -13.91
C GLU A 321 7.32 16.81 -14.26
N LEU A 322 8.35 15.94 -14.23
CA LEU A 322 8.19 14.53 -14.56
C LEU A 322 7.31 13.81 -13.53
N ALA A 323 7.52 14.06 -12.24
CA ALA A 323 6.72 13.43 -11.19
C ALA A 323 5.25 13.91 -11.16
N ALA A 324 4.93 15.05 -11.76
CA ALA A 324 3.59 15.61 -11.72
C ALA A 324 2.54 14.60 -12.21
N PHE A 325 1.46 14.45 -11.42
CA PHE A 325 0.34 13.54 -11.68
C PHE A 325 0.66 12.04 -11.71
N HIS A 326 1.92 11.65 -11.55
CA HIS A 326 2.30 10.25 -11.43
C HIS A 326 1.82 9.67 -10.09
N PRO A 327 1.53 8.36 -10.06
CA PRO A 327 1.06 7.70 -8.87
C PRO A 327 2.13 7.61 -7.79
N TYR A 328 1.70 7.88 -6.56
CA TYR A 328 2.37 7.43 -5.34
C TYR A 328 1.82 6.08 -4.88
N ALA A 329 0.50 5.88 -4.99
CA ALA A 329 -0.17 4.63 -4.66
C ALA A 329 -1.22 4.26 -5.71
N MET A 330 -1.15 3.01 -6.18
CA MET A 330 -2.05 2.43 -7.16
C MET A 330 -2.72 1.18 -6.61
N ILE A 331 -3.86 0.83 -7.17
CA ILE A 331 -4.51 -0.45 -6.96
C ILE A 331 -5.05 -0.98 -8.29
N ALA A 332 -4.62 -2.18 -8.65
CA ALA A 332 -5.06 -2.91 -9.82
C ALA A 332 -5.90 -4.12 -9.38
N PRO A 333 -7.17 -4.22 -9.78
CA PRO A 333 -7.97 -5.41 -9.54
C PRO A 333 -7.50 -6.55 -10.45
N LEU A 334 -7.45 -7.77 -9.92
CA LEU A 334 -7.17 -8.97 -10.70
C LEU A 334 -8.07 -10.10 -10.22
N GLY A 335 -9.07 -10.45 -11.02
CA GLY A 335 -10.10 -11.42 -10.64
C GLY A 335 -10.85 -10.98 -9.38
N GLY A 336 -10.80 -11.81 -8.34
CA GLY A 336 -11.39 -11.53 -7.03
C GLY A 336 -10.47 -10.79 -6.05
N GLY A 337 -9.22 -10.48 -6.41
CA GLY A 337 -8.22 -9.87 -5.52
C GLY A 337 -7.60 -8.61 -6.08
N PHE A 338 -6.51 -8.16 -5.47
CA PHE A 338 -5.89 -6.88 -5.78
C PHE A 338 -4.37 -6.96 -5.71
N VAL A 339 -3.71 -6.15 -6.54
CA VAL A 339 -2.33 -5.74 -6.31
C VAL A 339 -2.32 -4.24 -6.01
N ILE A 340 -1.80 -3.90 -4.83
CA ILE A 340 -1.65 -2.55 -4.33
C ILE A 340 -0.17 -2.20 -4.44
N ALA A 341 0.14 -1.11 -5.13
CA ALA A 341 1.51 -0.70 -5.42
C ALA A 341 1.79 0.67 -4.81
N VAL A 342 2.81 0.76 -3.95
CA VAL A 342 3.31 2.00 -3.37
C VAL A 342 4.68 2.29 -3.99
N THR A 343 4.80 3.40 -4.71
CA THR A 343 5.94 3.64 -5.61
C THR A 343 7.23 4.00 -4.89
N GLU A 344 7.13 4.44 -3.63
CA GLU A 344 8.25 4.74 -2.74
C GLU A 344 8.32 3.74 -1.57
N ASP A 345 9.48 3.69 -0.90
CA ASP A 345 9.70 2.83 0.27
C ASP A 345 9.12 3.48 1.54
N GLN A 346 7.79 3.67 1.55
CA GLN A 346 7.06 4.24 2.69
C GLN A 346 7.39 3.59 4.05
N PRO A 347 7.51 2.26 4.18
CA PRO A 347 7.80 1.65 5.48
C PRO A 347 9.25 1.87 5.93
N ALA A 348 10.16 2.38 5.07
CA ALA A 348 11.55 2.60 5.41
C ALA A 348 11.71 3.37 6.72
N ARG A 349 12.28 2.70 7.73
CA ARG A 349 12.52 3.28 9.07
C ARG A 349 11.26 3.84 9.76
N ALA A 350 10.07 3.59 9.21
CA ALA A 350 8.77 3.99 9.74
C ALA A 350 8.64 5.49 10.08
N TYR A 351 9.24 6.42 9.32
CA TYR A 351 9.14 7.85 9.63
C TYR A 351 7.86 8.54 9.12
N GLN A 352 7.07 7.87 8.28
CA GLN A 352 5.92 8.46 7.60
C GLN A 352 4.57 8.05 8.21
N ASP A 353 4.41 8.29 9.50
CA ASP A 353 3.26 7.85 10.32
C ASP A 353 1.89 8.23 9.73
N GLY A 354 1.80 9.41 9.09
CA GLY A 354 0.56 9.87 8.45
C GLY A 354 0.12 9.02 7.25
N LEU A 355 1.03 8.24 6.66
CA LEU A 355 0.76 7.34 5.54
C LEU A 355 0.57 5.88 5.99
N ASP A 356 0.79 5.57 7.27
CA ASP A 356 0.55 4.22 7.80
C ASP A 356 -0.92 3.80 7.63
N MET A 357 -1.85 4.76 7.55
CA MET A 357 -3.26 4.47 7.22
C MET A 357 -3.41 3.77 5.86
N LEU A 358 -2.53 4.04 4.89
CA LEU A 358 -2.53 3.34 3.60
C LEU A 358 -2.18 1.85 3.79
N ILE A 359 -1.15 1.54 4.61
CA ILE A 359 -0.81 0.15 4.95
C ILE A 359 -1.97 -0.50 5.70
N ALA A 360 -2.55 0.19 6.68
CA ALA A 360 -3.69 -0.33 7.44
C ALA A 360 -4.88 -0.66 6.52
N ASN A 361 -5.18 0.23 5.56
CA ASN A 361 -6.25 0.00 4.58
C ASN A 361 -5.93 -1.17 3.65
N ALA A 362 -4.68 -1.29 3.19
CA ALA A 362 -4.25 -2.42 2.36
C ALA A 362 -4.35 -3.77 3.10
N ILE A 363 -4.06 -3.80 4.41
CA ILE A 363 -4.11 -5.03 5.20
C ILE A 363 -5.53 -5.38 5.64
N PHE A 364 -6.32 -4.41 6.10
CA PHE A 364 -7.60 -4.69 6.77
C PHE A 364 -8.83 -4.40 5.90
N ARG A 365 -8.73 -3.48 4.93
CA ARG A 365 -9.85 -3.14 4.04
C ARG A 365 -9.81 -3.90 2.73
N ALA A 366 -8.63 -4.07 2.11
CA ALA A 366 -8.54 -4.82 0.85
C ALA A 366 -9.13 -6.25 0.94
N PRO A 367 -8.94 -7.01 2.04
CA PRO A 367 -9.55 -8.33 2.14
C PRO A 367 -11.09 -8.30 2.25
N GLN A 368 -11.71 -7.22 2.74
CA GLN A 368 -13.17 -7.01 2.75
C GLN A 368 -13.76 -6.86 1.33
N HIS A 369 -12.93 -6.31 0.44
CA HIS A 369 -13.25 -6.07 -0.95
C HIS A 369 -12.85 -7.25 -1.84
N SER A 370 -12.00 -8.15 -1.35
CA SER A 370 -11.62 -9.38 -2.05
C SER A 370 -12.73 -10.43 -1.96
N ARG A 371 -12.90 -11.26 -3.00
CA ARG A 371 -13.92 -12.33 -3.01
C ARG A 371 -13.58 -13.49 -2.08
N ARG A 372 -12.34 -13.61 -1.61
CA ARG A 372 -11.89 -14.77 -0.84
C ARG A 372 -12.48 -14.87 0.57
N LEU A 373 -12.86 -13.72 1.13
CA LEU A 373 -13.37 -13.60 2.49
C LEU A 373 -14.86 -13.19 2.53
N ARG A 374 -15.55 -13.26 1.38
CA ARG A 374 -16.99 -13.01 1.26
C ARG A 374 -17.80 -14.29 1.22
#